data_AF-A0A085L900-F1
#
_entry.id   AF-A0A085L900-F1
#
_cell.length_a   1.000
_cell.length_b   1.000
_cell.length_c   1.000
_cell.angle_alpha   90.00
_cell.angle_beta   90.00
_cell.angle_gamma   90.00
#
_symmetry.space_group_name_H-M   'P 1'
#
loop_
_entity.id
_entity.type
_entity.pdbx_description
1 polymer ?
#
loop_
_entity_poly.entity_id
_entity_poly.type
_entity_poly.pdbx_seq_one_letter_code
_entity_poly.pdbx_strand_id
1 'polypeptide(L)'
;MSYTISREDWSLHRKGELDRQRHQEKVKEAIKKNLPDLISEESIIMADGDKIIKIPIRSLEEYHFRFDQGKQKHIGQGKGKSEVGDLLGQTVPKSDKGPGAGEQPGVDYYEAEITIDELAEMIFADLGLPNLKQKIKAEITSEAVEFKDVRKKGISSNIDRKRTILEAIKRQALKGKGELPLLIPEDLRYKTWELTYKYESNAVVLAMMDTSGSMGTYEKYIARSFFFWMVRFLRTKYQNVQIVFLTHHTEAKETNEKEFFTKGESGGTRCSSVYKLAIEITMQRFNPQDYNVYAFHFSDGDNLTSDNDLCVKLINELLKICNQVGYGEIEGPYYYTTTLRSFYKKVEHPNFTIVTIKDKTQVYPALKKFFSL
;
A
#
# COMPACT_ATOMS: atom_id res chain seq x y z
N MET A 1 -30.60 17.17 -50.89
CA MET A 1 -29.99 17.48 -49.57
C MET A 1 -28.70 16.69 -49.47
N SER A 2 -27.55 17.36 -49.58
CA SER A 2 -26.23 16.75 -49.44
C SER A 2 -25.89 16.68 -47.95
N TYR A 3 -25.80 15.48 -47.39
CA TYR A 3 -25.30 15.29 -46.04
C TYR A 3 -23.79 15.14 -46.08
N THR A 4 -23.08 16.07 -45.45
CA THR A 4 -21.64 15.96 -45.23
C THR A 4 -21.44 15.15 -43.95
N ILE A 5 -20.97 13.91 -44.08
CA ILE A 5 -20.56 13.09 -42.94
C ILE A 5 -19.11 13.47 -42.62
N SER A 6 -18.89 14.32 -41.62
CA SER A 6 -17.55 14.53 -41.08
C SER A 6 -17.16 13.32 -40.24
N ARG A 7 -16.02 12.71 -40.57
CA ARG A 7 -15.35 11.74 -39.71
C ARG A 7 -14.27 12.47 -38.95
N GLU A 8 -14.57 12.86 -37.71
CA GLU A 8 -13.54 13.33 -36.79
C GLU A 8 -12.73 12.13 -36.31
N ASP A 9 -11.41 12.22 -36.44
CA ASP A 9 -10.49 11.20 -35.96
C ASP A 9 -10.32 11.33 -34.44
N TRP A 10 -11.17 10.64 -33.69
CA TRP A 10 -11.15 10.60 -32.23
C TRP A 10 -9.85 10.01 -31.66
N SER A 11 -8.96 9.44 -32.48
CA SER A 11 -7.65 8.96 -32.03
C SER A 11 -6.73 10.08 -31.52
N LEU A 12 -6.96 11.33 -31.94
CA LEU A 12 -6.25 12.53 -31.48
C LEU A 12 -6.80 13.10 -30.15
N HIS A 13 -8.00 12.67 -29.72
CA HIS A 13 -8.65 13.12 -28.48
C HIS A 13 -8.33 12.22 -27.27
N ARG A 14 -7.11 11.67 -27.19
CA ARG A 14 -6.63 10.94 -25.98
C ARG A 14 -6.35 11.85 -24.79
N LYS A 15 -6.58 13.17 -24.91
CA LYS A 15 -6.32 14.14 -23.84
C LYS A 15 -7.03 13.76 -22.54
N GLY A 16 -8.29 13.33 -22.60
CA GLY A 16 -9.01 12.87 -21.40
C GLY A 16 -8.40 11.62 -20.75
N GLU A 17 -7.94 10.65 -21.54
CA GLU A 17 -7.28 9.44 -21.02
C GLU A 17 -5.91 9.77 -20.42
N LEU A 18 -5.14 10.64 -21.08
CA LEU A 18 -3.84 11.12 -20.61
C LEU A 18 -3.97 11.98 -19.34
N ASP A 19 -5.01 12.80 -19.25
CA ASP A 19 -5.29 13.62 -18.07
C ASP A 19 -5.75 12.75 -16.90
N ARG A 20 -6.56 11.72 -17.17
CA ARG A 20 -6.92 10.70 -16.17
C ARG A 20 -5.70 9.95 -15.66
N GLN A 21 -4.78 9.53 -16.54
CA GLN A 21 -3.53 8.88 -16.15
C GLN A 21 -2.66 9.80 -15.29
N ARG A 22 -2.47 11.06 -15.72
CA ARG A 22 -1.72 12.06 -14.94
C ARG A 22 -2.37 12.36 -13.59
N HIS A 23 -3.69 12.40 -13.51
CA HIS A 23 -4.41 12.53 -12.25
C HIS A 23 -4.15 11.33 -11.34
N GLN A 24 -4.28 10.11 -11.84
CA GLN A 24 -3.98 8.90 -11.09
C GLN A 24 -2.52 8.85 -10.61
N GLU A 25 -1.57 9.28 -11.42
CA GLU A 25 -0.16 9.38 -11.04
C GLU A 25 0.06 10.38 -9.90
N LYS A 26 -0.53 11.58 -9.99
CA LYS A 26 -0.44 12.58 -8.91
C LYS A 26 -1.11 12.12 -7.63
N VAL A 27 -2.26 11.45 -7.72
CA VAL A 27 -2.93 10.85 -6.56
C VAL A 27 -2.00 9.84 -5.90
N LYS A 28 -1.40 8.93 -6.70
CA LYS A 28 -0.41 7.96 -6.20
C LYS A 28 0.81 8.64 -5.57
N GLU A 29 1.32 9.72 -6.15
CA GLU A 29 2.43 10.48 -5.57
C GLU A 29 2.05 11.20 -4.27
N ALA A 30 0.87 11.80 -4.20
CA ALA A 30 0.35 12.46 -3.00
C ALA A 30 0.15 11.45 -1.87
N ILE A 31 -0.44 10.29 -2.18
CA ILE A 31 -0.55 9.16 -1.25
C ILE A 31 0.85 8.75 -0.76
N LYS A 32 1.81 8.49 -1.67
CA LYS A 32 3.16 8.08 -1.30
C LYS A 32 3.87 9.09 -0.40
N LYS A 33 3.64 10.39 -0.60
CA LYS A 33 4.24 11.46 0.23
C LYS A 33 3.62 11.55 1.62
N ASN A 34 2.29 11.40 1.72
CA ASN A 34 1.55 11.50 2.99
C ASN A 34 1.38 10.14 3.68
N LEU A 35 1.96 9.08 3.12
CA LEU A 35 1.78 7.71 3.56
C LEU A 35 2.21 7.43 5.00
N PRO A 36 3.38 7.91 5.46
CA PRO A 36 3.82 7.67 6.82
C PRO A 36 2.85 8.27 7.84
N ASP A 37 2.22 9.40 7.50
CA ASP A 37 1.26 10.07 8.35
C ASP A 37 -0.08 9.32 8.35
N LEU A 38 -0.60 8.92 7.18
CA LEU A 38 -1.85 8.17 7.05
C LEU A 38 -1.81 6.83 7.79
N ILE A 39 -0.76 6.02 7.59
CA ILE A 39 -0.58 4.73 8.26
C ILE A 39 -0.58 4.88 9.79
N SER A 40 -0.15 6.05 10.26
CA SER A 40 0.01 6.39 11.66
C SER A 40 -1.20 7.07 12.29
N GLU A 41 -2.34 7.16 11.63
CA GLU A 41 -3.56 7.74 12.19
C GLU A 41 -4.42 6.71 12.95
N GLU A 42 -4.75 7.04 14.21
CA GLU A 42 -5.47 6.13 15.11
C GLU A 42 -6.90 5.87 14.65
N SER A 43 -7.46 6.84 13.92
CA SER A 43 -8.79 6.76 13.36
C SER A 43 -8.95 5.65 12.31
N ILE A 44 -7.84 5.10 11.78
CA ILE A 44 -7.84 3.99 10.84
C ILE A 44 -7.83 2.64 11.57
N ILE A 45 -7.11 2.52 12.68
CA ILE A 45 -6.95 1.26 13.42
C ILE A 45 -8.26 0.88 14.14
N MET A 46 -9.00 1.88 14.62
CA MET A 46 -10.26 1.67 15.34
C MET A 46 -11.50 1.62 14.43
N ALA A 47 -11.35 1.87 13.12
CA ALA A 47 -12.47 1.91 12.19
C ALA A 47 -12.70 0.55 11.53
N ASP A 48 -13.93 0.06 11.61
CA ASP A 48 -14.42 -1.08 10.83
C ASP A 48 -14.47 -0.66 9.35
N GLY A 49 -13.50 -1.11 8.55
CA GLY A 49 -13.52 -1.36 7.08
C GLY A 49 -13.94 -0.25 6.10
N ASP A 50 -14.99 0.51 6.38
CA ASP A 50 -15.78 1.28 5.42
C ASP A 50 -15.51 2.80 5.48
N LYS A 51 -14.46 3.22 6.18
CA LYS A 51 -14.15 4.65 6.31
C LYS A 51 -13.44 5.17 5.06
N ILE A 52 -14.04 6.18 4.44
CA ILE A 52 -13.48 6.90 3.30
C ILE A 52 -12.44 7.90 3.81
N ILE A 53 -11.21 7.81 3.32
CA ILE A 53 -10.13 8.74 3.65
C ILE A 53 -10.10 9.84 2.60
N LYS A 54 -10.05 11.09 3.06
CA LYS A 54 -9.96 12.29 2.22
C LYS A 54 -8.52 12.76 2.17
N ILE A 55 -7.87 12.62 1.03
CA ILE A 55 -6.49 13.06 0.83
C ILE A 55 -6.49 14.38 0.06
N PRO A 56 -5.95 15.47 0.64
CA PRO A 56 -5.84 16.73 -0.07
C PRO A 56 -4.77 16.63 -1.15
N ILE A 57 -5.18 16.80 -2.41
CA ILE A 57 -4.28 16.86 -3.55
C ILE A 57 -4.08 18.32 -3.90
N ARG A 58 -2.81 18.74 -4.01
CA ARG A 58 -2.47 20.06 -4.55
C ARG A 58 -2.94 20.12 -5.99
N SER A 59 -3.92 20.99 -6.27
CA SER A 59 -4.27 21.32 -7.64
C SER A 59 -3.04 21.90 -8.34
N LEU A 60 -2.79 21.49 -9.58
CA LEU A 60 -1.98 22.32 -10.46
C LEU A 60 -2.94 23.35 -11.01
N GLU A 61 -2.81 24.60 -10.58
CA GLU A 61 -3.44 25.69 -11.29
C GLU A 61 -2.87 25.73 -12.71
N GLU A 62 -3.72 25.58 -13.71
CA GLU A 62 -3.32 25.87 -15.08
C GLU A 62 -2.93 27.35 -15.16
N TYR A 63 -1.92 27.66 -15.99
CA TYR A 63 -1.57 29.05 -16.23
C TYR A 63 -2.74 29.77 -16.88
N HIS A 64 -3.36 30.69 -16.14
CA HIS A 64 -4.40 31.54 -16.66
C HIS A 64 -3.75 32.75 -17.32
N PHE A 65 -4.09 32.99 -18.59
CA PHE A 65 -3.75 34.25 -19.24
C PHE A 65 -4.52 35.38 -18.54
N ARG A 66 -3.81 36.19 -17.75
CA ARG A 66 -4.35 37.45 -17.24
C ARG A 66 -4.13 38.51 -18.30
N PHE A 67 -5.19 39.26 -18.63
CA PHE A 67 -5.05 40.47 -19.42
C PHE A 67 -4.21 41.47 -18.62
N ASP A 68 -3.07 41.88 -19.19
CA ASP A 68 -2.27 42.97 -18.68
C ASP A 68 -3.07 44.28 -18.76
N GLN A 69 -3.59 44.73 -17.61
CA GLN A 69 -4.32 46.01 -17.51
C GLN A 69 -3.38 47.22 -17.64
N GLY A 70 -2.06 47.02 -17.63
CA GLY A 70 -1.04 48.06 -17.75
C GLY A 70 -0.90 48.69 -19.15
N LYS A 71 -1.58 48.14 -20.17
CA LYS A 71 -1.60 48.69 -21.54
C LYS A 71 -2.81 49.56 -21.87
N GLN A 72 -3.59 49.99 -20.88
CA GLN A 72 -4.48 51.13 -21.12
C GLN A 72 -3.63 52.41 -21.20
N LYS A 73 -3.77 53.18 -22.28
CA LYS A 73 -3.24 54.55 -22.37
C LYS A 73 -3.91 55.38 -21.28
N HIS A 74 -3.25 55.52 -20.13
CA HIS A 74 -3.73 56.39 -19.06
C HIS A 74 -3.54 57.84 -19.52
N ILE A 75 -4.64 58.57 -19.67
CA ILE A 75 -4.61 60.01 -19.91
C ILE A 75 -4.53 60.65 -18.53
N GLY A 76 -3.34 61.10 -18.13
CA GLY A 76 -3.14 61.83 -16.88
C GLY A 76 -3.60 63.28 -17.04
N GLN A 77 -4.57 63.72 -16.25
CA GLN A 77 -5.00 65.13 -16.20
C GLN A 77 -4.21 65.85 -15.11
N GLY A 78 -3.25 66.69 -15.50
CA GLY A 78 -2.45 67.49 -14.57
C GLY A 78 -3.17 68.76 -14.09
N LYS A 79 -2.88 69.23 -12.88
CA LYS A 79 -3.40 70.51 -12.33
C LYS A 79 -2.64 71.73 -12.88
N GLY A 80 -2.50 71.83 -14.21
CA GLY A 80 -2.14 73.06 -14.93
C GLY A 80 -0.75 73.68 -14.67
N LYS A 81 0.17 73.03 -13.96
CA LYS A 81 1.55 73.50 -13.70
C LYS A 81 2.58 72.37 -13.86
N SER A 82 2.56 71.66 -14.98
CA SER A 82 3.51 70.58 -15.25
C SER A 82 4.36 70.92 -16.47
N GLU A 83 5.67 70.71 -16.37
CA GLU A 83 6.62 70.92 -17.47
C GLU A 83 6.93 69.60 -18.20
N VAL A 84 7.49 69.70 -19.42
CA VAL A 84 7.87 68.55 -20.24
C VAL A 84 9.03 67.81 -19.56
N GLY A 85 8.73 66.69 -18.89
CA GLY A 85 9.72 65.87 -18.18
C GLY A 85 9.26 65.38 -16.80
N ASP A 86 8.17 65.93 -16.26
CA ASP A 86 7.66 65.52 -14.94
C ASP A 86 7.03 64.13 -14.94
N LEU A 87 7.47 63.28 -14.01
CA LEU A 87 6.92 61.96 -13.74
C LEU A 87 5.57 62.09 -13.00
N LEU A 88 4.47 62.06 -13.76
CA LEU A 88 3.10 62.03 -13.23
C LEU A 88 2.72 60.61 -12.77
N GLY A 89 3.01 60.28 -11.51
CA GLY A 89 2.45 59.12 -10.81
C GLY A 89 3.23 57.82 -10.97
N GLN A 90 3.95 57.44 -9.91
CA GLN A 90 4.53 56.11 -9.76
C GLN A 90 3.50 55.26 -9.01
N THR A 91 3.03 54.15 -9.60
CA THR A 91 2.25 53.14 -8.88
C THR A 91 3.18 52.40 -7.94
N VAL A 92 3.46 52.99 -6.78
CA VAL A 92 4.16 52.30 -5.70
C VAL A 92 3.15 51.33 -5.07
N PRO A 93 3.37 50.00 -5.09
CA PRO A 93 2.56 49.11 -4.28
C PRO A 93 2.82 49.48 -2.82
N LYS A 94 1.78 49.91 -2.12
CA LYS A 94 1.83 50.14 -0.69
C LYS A 94 2.23 48.83 -0.01
N SER A 95 3.40 48.83 0.62
CA SER A 95 3.87 47.73 1.45
C SER A 95 3.33 47.95 2.86
N ASP A 96 2.21 47.29 3.17
CA ASP A 96 1.67 47.26 4.54
C ASP A 96 2.42 46.20 5.36
N LYS A 97 3.10 46.68 6.41
CA LYS A 97 3.73 45.87 7.46
C LYS A 97 2.73 45.67 8.61
N GLY A 98 2.31 44.43 8.83
CA GLY A 98 1.66 43.94 10.05
C GLY A 98 1.47 42.41 9.93
N PRO A 99 1.60 41.61 11.01
CA PRO A 99 1.45 40.16 10.94
C PRO A 99 -0.04 39.79 10.89
N GLY A 100 -0.66 40.06 9.76
CA GLY A 100 -1.97 39.55 9.38
C GLY A 100 -1.81 38.39 8.40
N ALA A 101 -2.73 37.43 8.44
CA ALA A 101 -2.76 36.30 7.51
C ALA A 101 -2.54 36.79 6.06
N GLY A 102 -1.56 36.21 5.36
CA GLY A 102 -1.16 36.68 4.04
C GLY A 102 -2.32 36.64 3.04
N GLU A 103 -2.46 37.69 2.23
CA GLU A 103 -3.42 37.78 1.12
C GLU A 103 -3.06 36.90 -0.09
N GLN A 104 -2.30 35.82 0.12
CA GLN A 104 -2.16 34.79 -0.90
C GLN A 104 -3.44 33.96 -0.85
N PRO A 105 -4.21 33.84 -1.95
CA PRO A 105 -5.35 32.94 -1.98
C PRO A 105 -4.86 31.56 -1.54
N GLY A 106 -5.58 30.96 -0.59
CA GLY A 106 -5.31 29.61 -0.13
C GLY A 106 -5.28 28.68 -1.34
N VAL A 107 -4.34 27.73 -1.35
CA VAL A 107 -4.26 26.75 -2.44
C VAL A 107 -5.52 25.89 -2.39
N ASP A 108 -6.29 25.85 -3.47
CA ASP A 108 -7.44 24.96 -3.59
C ASP A 108 -6.96 23.50 -3.58
N TYR A 109 -7.35 22.76 -2.54
CA TYR A 109 -7.11 21.33 -2.43
C TYR A 109 -8.34 20.57 -2.95
N TYR A 110 -8.13 19.66 -3.88
CA TYR A 110 -9.16 18.67 -4.21
C TYR A 110 -9.02 17.48 -3.27
N GLU A 111 -10.12 17.08 -2.63
CA GLU A 111 -10.18 15.89 -1.80
C GLU A 111 -10.42 14.67 -2.69
N ALA A 112 -9.46 13.75 -2.73
CA ALA A 112 -9.71 12.42 -3.27
C ALA A 112 -10.23 11.50 -2.15
N GLU A 113 -11.36 10.86 -2.42
CA GLU A 113 -11.96 9.84 -1.56
C GLU A 113 -11.37 8.48 -1.94
N ILE A 114 -10.64 7.85 -1.02
CA ILE A 114 -10.00 6.55 -1.21
C ILE A 114 -10.40 5.63 -0.05
N THR A 115 -10.69 4.37 -0.39
CA THR A 115 -10.98 3.34 0.62
C THR A 115 -9.70 2.83 1.29
N ILE A 116 -9.80 2.31 2.51
CA ILE A 116 -8.65 1.74 3.23
C ILE A 116 -8.03 0.57 2.46
N ASP A 117 -8.86 -0.25 1.81
CA ASP A 117 -8.38 -1.42 1.06
C ASP A 117 -7.65 -1.02 -0.23
N GLU A 118 -8.14 -0.01 -0.98
CA GLU A 118 -7.41 0.54 -2.13
C GLU A 118 -6.08 1.20 -1.70
N LEU A 119 -6.10 1.91 -0.58
CA LEU A 119 -4.89 2.49 0.00
C LEU A 119 -3.89 1.37 0.34
N ALA A 120 -4.33 0.32 1.01
CA ALA A 120 -3.50 -0.85 1.33
C ALA A 120 -2.93 -1.51 0.06
N GLU A 121 -3.75 -1.74 -0.97
CA GLU A 121 -3.30 -2.34 -2.23
C GLU A 121 -2.22 -1.48 -2.92
N MET A 122 -2.43 -0.17 -3.00
CA MET A 122 -1.45 0.75 -3.60
C MET A 122 -0.14 0.82 -2.82
N ILE A 123 -0.18 0.70 -1.49
CA ILE A 123 0.99 0.71 -0.62
C ILE A 123 1.77 -0.60 -0.73
N PHE A 124 1.05 -1.70 -0.72
CA PHE A 124 1.61 -3.03 -0.55
C PHE A 124 1.81 -3.80 -1.85
N ALA A 125 1.56 -3.18 -3.00
CA ALA A 125 1.89 -3.76 -4.31
C ALA A 125 3.34 -4.29 -4.35
N ASP A 126 4.27 -3.52 -3.79
CA ASP A 126 5.71 -3.81 -3.77
C ASP A 126 6.16 -4.67 -2.56
N LEU A 127 5.29 -4.97 -1.59
CA LEU A 127 5.63 -5.77 -0.39
C LEU A 127 5.17 -7.22 -0.54
N GLY A 128 5.93 -8.18 -0.02
CA GLY A 128 5.61 -9.60 -0.09
C GLY A 128 6.16 -10.35 1.13
N LEU A 129 5.68 -11.57 1.33
CA LEU A 129 6.30 -12.49 2.27
C LEU A 129 7.70 -12.86 1.76
N PRO A 130 8.78 -12.50 2.47
CA PRO A 130 10.14 -12.81 2.04
C PRO A 130 10.40 -14.30 2.18
N ASN A 131 11.35 -14.83 1.42
CA ASN A 131 11.74 -16.25 1.49
C ASN A 131 10.54 -17.23 1.41
N LEU A 132 9.49 -16.87 0.65
CA LEU A 132 8.34 -17.73 0.44
C LEU A 132 8.75 -18.91 -0.44
N LYS A 133 8.74 -20.11 0.15
CA LYS A 133 9.12 -21.35 -0.55
C LYS A 133 7.87 -22.08 -1.02
N GLN A 134 7.97 -22.70 -2.20
CA GLN A 134 6.97 -23.67 -2.63
C GLN A 134 7.04 -24.90 -1.73
N LYS A 135 5.97 -25.16 -0.97
CA LYS A 135 5.85 -26.29 -0.05
C LYS A 135 5.16 -27.46 -0.75
N ILE A 136 5.34 -28.67 -0.21
CA ILE A 136 4.89 -29.93 -0.80
C ILE A 136 3.36 -30.00 -0.87
N LYS A 137 2.67 -29.49 0.17
CA LYS A 137 1.21 -29.34 0.21
C LYS A 137 0.81 -27.93 -0.19
N ALA A 138 0.98 -27.58 -1.45
CA ALA A 138 0.36 -26.38 -1.99
C ALA A 138 -1.14 -26.65 -2.20
N GLU A 139 -2.00 -25.88 -1.54
CA GLU A 139 -3.45 -25.99 -1.73
C GLU A 139 -3.86 -25.38 -3.06
N ILE A 140 -4.94 -25.92 -3.65
CA ILE A 140 -5.53 -25.39 -4.88
C ILE A 140 -6.37 -24.19 -4.47
N THR A 141 -5.89 -23.00 -4.80
CA THR A 141 -6.41 -21.76 -4.19
C THR A 141 -7.47 -21.09 -5.07
N SER A 142 -7.33 -21.14 -6.40
CA SER A 142 -8.34 -20.58 -7.31
C SER A 142 -8.41 -21.24 -8.68
N GLU A 143 -9.64 -21.31 -9.21
CA GLU A 143 -9.92 -21.57 -10.62
C GLU A 143 -9.75 -20.27 -11.41
N ALA A 144 -8.55 -20.05 -11.95
CA ALA A 144 -8.34 -18.91 -12.84
C ALA A 144 -8.84 -19.29 -14.24
N VAL A 145 -9.84 -18.56 -14.72
CA VAL A 145 -10.41 -18.69 -16.06
C VAL A 145 -9.51 -17.93 -17.03
N GLU A 146 -8.58 -18.64 -17.68
CA GLU A 146 -7.71 -18.03 -18.69
C GLU A 146 -8.18 -18.38 -20.10
N PHE A 147 -8.40 -17.35 -20.92
CA PHE A 147 -8.77 -17.50 -22.34
C PHE A 147 -7.52 -17.77 -23.20
N LYS A 148 -6.96 -18.97 -23.08
CA LYS A 148 -5.75 -19.39 -23.81
C LYS A 148 -6.03 -20.01 -25.17
N ASP A 149 -7.19 -20.65 -25.33
CA ASP A 149 -7.52 -21.40 -26.53
C ASP A 149 -8.49 -20.65 -27.46
N VAL A 150 -8.36 -20.88 -28.76
CA VAL A 150 -9.27 -20.34 -29.78
C VAL A 150 -9.77 -21.44 -30.69
N ARG A 151 -11.07 -21.67 -30.63
CA ARG A 151 -11.77 -22.72 -31.38
C ARG A 151 -12.62 -22.16 -32.50
N LYS A 152 -12.91 -22.99 -33.51
CA LYS A 152 -13.81 -22.63 -34.62
C LYS A 152 -15.30 -22.65 -34.23
N LYS A 153 -15.63 -23.30 -33.12
CA LYS A 153 -16.99 -23.42 -32.56
C LYS A 153 -16.93 -23.12 -31.07
N GLY A 154 -17.90 -22.37 -30.57
CA GLY A 154 -17.98 -21.97 -29.17
C GLY A 154 -19.23 -21.13 -28.89
N ILE A 155 -19.33 -20.62 -27.67
CA ILE A 155 -20.46 -19.78 -27.23
C ILE A 155 -20.39 -18.42 -27.95
N SER A 156 -21.51 -17.98 -28.51
CA SER A 156 -21.63 -16.72 -29.28
C SER A 156 -21.08 -15.49 -28.57
N SER A 157 -21.22 -15.41 -27.25
CA SER A 157 -20.70 -14.32 -26.42
C SER A 157 -19.17 -14.19 -26.45
N ASN A 158 -18.44 -15.29 -26.72
CA ASN A 158 -16.98 -15.32 -26.68
C ASN A 158 -16.32 -15.22 -28.05
N ILE A 159 -17.03 -14.70 -29.07
CA ILE A 159 -16.44 -14.49 -30.39
C ILE A 159 -15.25 -13.51 -30.31
N ASP A 160 -14.09 -13.97 -30.76
CA ASP A 160 -12.95 -13.10 -31.03
C ASP A 160 -13.17 -12.38 -32.36
N ARG A 161 -13.75 -11.19 -32.29
CA ARG A 161 -14.06 -10.37 -33.47
C ARG A 161 -12.83 -10.10 -34.32
N LYS A 162 -11.68 -9.83 -33.68
CA LYS A 162 -10.44 -9.48 -34.38
C LYS A 162 -9.89 -10.67 -35.14
N ARG A 163 -9.78 -11.84 -34.50
CA ARG A 163 -9.29 -13.06 -35.16
C ARG A 163 -10.26 -13.56 -36.23
N THR A 164 -11.56 -13.44 -36.00
CA THR A 164 -12.60 -13.81 -36.97
C THR A 164 -12.49 -12.99 -38.26
N ILE A 165 -12.39 -11.67 -38.14
CA ILE A 165 -12.22 -10.78 -39.31
C ILE A 165 -10.89 -11.07 -40.02
N LEU A 166 -9.81 -11.31 -39.27
CA LEU A 166 -8.50 -11.61 -39.83
C LEU A 166 -8.51 -12.90 -40.68
N GLU A 167 -9.21 -13.94 -40.22
CA GLU A 167 -9.35 -15.19 -40.95
C GLU A 167 -10.19 -15.03 -42.23
N ALA A 168 -11.27 -14.22 -42.16
CA ALA A 168 -12.07 -13.87 -43.33
C ALA A 168 -11.24 -13.13 -44.39
N ILE A 169 -10.38 -12.19 -43.97
CA ILE A 169 -9.46 -11.46 -44.85
C ILE A 169 -8.43 -12.41 -45.45
N LYS A 170 -7.80 -13.28 -44.65
CA LYS A 170 -6.82 -14.27 -45.14
C LYS A 170 -7.43 -15.20 -46.19
N ARG A 171 -8.63 -15.72 -45.93
CA ARG A 171 -9.37 -16.59 -46.87
C ARG A 171 -9.63 -15.88 -48.19
N GLN A 172 -9.99 -14.60 -48.14
CA GLN A 172 -10.29 -13.81 -49.32
C GLN A 172 -9.02 -13.45 -50.11
N ALA A 173 -7.95 -13.11 -49.41
CA ALA A 173 -6.63 -12.88 -49.99
C ALA A 173 -6.11 -14.12 -50.73
N LEU A 174 -6.28 -15.31 -50.14
CA LEU A 174 -5.97 -16.61 -50.79
C LEU A 174 -6.80 -16.86 -52.06
N LYS A 175 -8.03 -16.34 -52.12
CA LYS A 175 -8.90 -16.41 -53.31
C LYS A 175 -8.63 -15.31 -54.34
N GLY A 176 -7.67 -14.41 -54.10
CA GLY A 176 -7.26 -13.36 -55.04
C GLY A 176 -8.29 -12.25 -55.25
N LYS A 177 -9.25 -12.07 -54.33
CA LYS A 177 -10.27 -11.01 -54.43
C LYS A 177 -9.96 -9.89 -53.42
N GLY A 178 -9.91 -8.64 -53.88
CA GLY A 178 -9.58 -7.45 -53.07
C GLY A 178 -10.77 -6.82 -52.32
N GLU A 179 -11.94 -7.46 -52.34
CA GLU A 179 -13.17 -6.93 -51.73
C GLU A 179 -13.28 -7.30 -50.25
N LEU A 180 -14.04 -6.50 -49.49
CA LEU A 180 -14.35 -6.79 -48.09
C LEU A 180 -15.02 -8.17 -47.95
N PRO A 181 -14.49 -9.08 -47.12
CA PRO A 181 -15.01 -10.43 -47.02
C PRO A 181 -16.34 -10.48 -46.27
N LEU A 182 -17.32 -11.20 -46.84
CA LEU A 182 -18.49 -11.67 -46.08
C LEU A 182 -18.03 -12.74 -45.07
N LEU A 183 -18.46 -12.61 -43.82
CA LEU A 183 -18.17 -13.57 -42.76
C LEU A 183 -18.97 -14.86 -42.99
N ILE A 184 -18.26 -15.99 -43.12
CA ILE A 184 -18.87 -17.33 -43.17
C ILE A 184 -18.59 -18.09 -41.86
N PRO A 185 -19.39 -19.13 -41.54
CA PRO A 185 -19.21 -19.90 -40.31
C PRO A 185 -17.79 -20.46 -40.12
N GLU A 186 -17.04 -20.76 -41.19
CA GLU A 186 -15.66 -21.23 -41.08
C GLU A 186 -14.66 -20.17 -40.58
N ASP A 187 -14.98 -18.88 -40.72
CA ASP A 187 -14.13 -17.77 -40.29
C ASP A 187 -14.27 -17.51 -38.79
N LEU A 188 -15.35 -17.99 -38.16
CA LEU A 188 -15.64 -17.73 -36.75
C LEU A 188 -14.54 -18.31 -35.85
N ARG A 189 -14.08 -17.48 -34.92
CA ARG A 189 -13.10 -17.83 -33.89
C ARG A 189 -13.66 -17.44 -32.53
N TYR A 190 -13.68 -18.39 -31.61
CA TYR A 190 -14.23 -18.26 -30.27
C TYR A 190 -13.12 -18.43 -29.25
N LYS A 191 -13.07 -17.53 -28.27
CA LYS A 191 -12.18 -17.69 -27.10
C LYS A 191 -12.77 -18.74 -26.18
N THR A 192 -12.01 -19.80 -25.94
CA THR A 192 -12.34 -20.82 -24.96
C THR A 192 -11.50 -20.58 -23.72
N TRP A 193 -12.13 -20.73 -22.56
CA TRP A 193 -11.41 -20.68 -21.29
C TRP A 193 -10.99 -22.09 -20.88
N GLU A 194 -9.84 -22.19 -20.27
CA GLU A 194 -9.42 -23.36 -19.53
C GLU A 194 -9.36 -23.00 -18.05
N LEU A 195 -9.80 -23.93 -17.21
CA LEU A 195 -9.63 -23.82 -15.76
C LEU A 195 -8.15 -24.09 -15.48
N THR A 196 -7.43 -23.05 -15.06
CA THR A 196 -6.05 -23.19 -14.59
C THR A 196 -6.04 -23.14 -13.08
N TYR A 197 -5.41 -24.15 -12.46
CA TYR A 197 -5.23 -24.20 -11.02
C TYR A 197 -3.96 -23.45 -10.64
N LYS A 198 -4.09 -22.44 -9.78
CA LYS A 198 -2.95 -21.82 -9.12
C LYS A 198 -2.74 -22.47 -7.77
N TYR A 199 -1.54 -23.04 -7.60
CA TYR A 199 -1.08 -23.59 -6.35
C TYR A 199 -0.42 -22.48 -5.54
N GLU A 200 -1.05 -22.03 -4.46
CA GLU A 200 -0.40 -21.12 -3.51
C GLU A 200 0.20 -21.89 -2.34
N SER A 201 1.33 -21.42 -1.86
CA SER A 201 2.00 -22.02 -0.72
C SER A 201 1.35 -21.52 0.56
N ASN A 202 1.00 -22.46 1.44
CA ASN A 202 0.44 -22.12 2.73
C ASN A 202 1.48 -21.34 3.57
N ALA A 203 1.03 -20.29 4.24
CA ALA A 203 1.85 -19.53 5.15
C ALA A 203 1.10 -19.26 6.47
N VAL A 204 1.85 -19.26 7.56
CA VAL A 204 1.38 -18.90 8.88
C VAL A 204 2.23 -17.76 9.42
N VAL A 205 1.57 -16.75 9.97
CA VAL A 205 2.19 -15.57 10.57
C VAL A 205 1.84 -15.54 12.05
N LEU A 206 2.87 -15.64 12.89
CA LEU A 206 2.77 -15.52 14.34
C LEU A 206 2.99 -14.06 14.71
N ALA A 207 1.92 -13.36 15.09
CA ALA A 207 1.93 -11.99 15.54
C ALA A 207 2.08 -11.96 17.06
N MET A 208 3.24 -11.53 17.55
CA MET A 208 3.57 -11.50 18.98
C MET A 208 3.68 -10.06 19.46
N MET A 209 2.86 -9.67 20.44
CA MET A 209 2.88 -8.34 21.03
C MET A 209 3.11 -8.42 22.54
N ASP A 210 3.96 -7.54 23.03
CA ASP A 210 4.10 -7.28 24.46
C ASP A 210 2.93 -6.42 24.96
N THR A 211 2.29 -6.86 26.03
CA THR A 211 1.17 -6.18 26.69
C THR A 211 1.52 -5.76 28.11
N SER A 212 2.80 -5.78 28.47
CA SER A 212 3.32 -5.38 29.77
C SER A 212 3.00 -3.93 30.16
N GLY A 213 3.33 -3.61 31.41
CA GLY A 213 3.17 -2.27 31.97
C GLY A 213 4.18 -1.24 31.46
N SER A 214 5.35 -1.67 30.96
CA SER A 214 6.37 -0.77 30.40
C SER A 214 5.92 -0.18 29.06
N MET A 215 5.09 -0.92 28.31
CA MET A 215 4.46 -0.44 27.09
C MET A 215 3.30 0.51 27.40
N GLY A 216 3.56 1.80 27.21
CA GLY A 216 2.58 2.87 27.30
C GLY A 216 1.54 2.84 26.20
N THR A 217 0.65 3.84 26.20
CA THR A 217 -0.39 3.98 25.17
C THR A 217 0.20 4.20 23.79
N TYR A 218 1.30 4.97 23.70
CA TYR A 218 1.98 5.28 22.44
C TYR A 218 2.70 4.06 21.84
N GLU A 219 3.39 3.28 22.67
CA GLU A 219 4.10 2.08 22.21
C GLU A 219 3.11 1.01 21.77
N LYS A 220 2.04 0.78 22.54
CA LYS A 220 0.95 -0.13 22.16
C LYS A 220 0.27 0.33 20.87
N TYR A 221 0.11 1.64 20.69
CA TYR A 221 -0.45 2.22 19.49
C TYR A 221 0.39 1.90 18.23
N ILE A 222 1.71 2.09 18.29
CA ILE A 222 2.63 1.77 17.20
C ILE A 222 2.58 0.28 16.84
N ALA A 223 2.64 -0.60 17.85
CA ALA A 223 2.58 -2.04 17.64
C ALA A 223 1.26 -2.47 16.98
N ARG A 224 0.13 -1.95 17.48
CA ARG A 224 -1.20 -2.22 16.91
C ARG A 224 -1.33 -1.69 15.49
N SER A 225 -0.81 -0.51 15.19
CA SER A 225 -0.78 0.05 13.83
C SER A 225 -0.06 -0.90 12.89
N PHE A 226 1.15 -1.35 13.26
CA PHE A 226 1.91 -2.30 12.46
C PHE A 226 1.13 -3.59 12.18
N PHE A 227 0.59 -4.23 13.22
CA PHE A 227 -0.12 -5.50 13.07
C PHE A 227 -1.44 -5.34 12.32
N PHE A 228 -2.15 -4.23 12.48
CA PHE A 228 -3.37 -3.93 11.73
C PHE A 228 -3.09 -3.89 10.22
N TRP A 229 -2.07 -3.12 9.82
CA TRP A 229 -1.67 -3.00 8.42
C TRP A 229 -1.15 -4.32 7.86
N MET A 230 -0.39 -5.07 8.67
CA MET A 230 0.09 -6.40 8.29
C MET A 230 -1.07 -7.38 8.02
N VAL A 231 -2.08 -7.43 8.91
CA VAL A 231 -3.24 -8.31 8.73
C VAL A 231 -4.00 -7.98 7.46
N ARG A 232 -4.26 -6.69 7.20
CA ARG A 232 -4.91 -6.22 5.97
C ARG A 232 -4.10 -6.60 4.74
N PHE A 233 -2.81 -6.26 4.73
CA PHE A 233 -1.88 -6.61 3.66
C PHE A 233 -1.92 -8.10 3.31
N LEU A 234 -1.79 -8.96 4.32
CA LEU A 234 -1.71 -10.40 4.11
C LEU A 234 -3.02 -10.98 3.59
N ARG A 235 -4.17 -10.53 4.11
CA ARG A 235 -5.50 -10.96 3.65
C ARG A 235 -5.83 -10.50 2.24
N THR A 236 -5.35 -9.32 1.83
CA THR A 236 -5.56 -8.80 0.48
C THR A 236 -4.66 -9.51 -0.55
N LYS A 237 -3.40 -9.79 -0.19
CA LYS A 237 -2.41 -10.33 -1.14
C LYS A 237 -2.40 -11.86 -1.23
N TYR A 238 -2.77 -12.56 -0.16
CA TYR A 238 -2.67 -14.01 -0.07
C TYR A 238 -3.98 -14.60 0.40
N GLN A 239 -4.47 -15.64 -0.28
CA GLN A 239 -5.73 -16.29 0.07
C GLN A 239 -5.55 -17.30 1.21
N ASN A 240 -4.40 -18.00 1.25
CA ASN A 240 -4.12 -19.08 2.19
C ASN A 240 -3.08 -18.68 3.27
N VAL A 241 -3.32 -17.56 3.95
CA VAL A 241 -2.50 -17.13 5.11
C VAL A 241 -3.30 -17.24 6.41
N GLN A 242 -2.74 -17.98 7.37
CA GLN A 242 -3.25 -18.02 8.73
C GLN A 242 -2.46 -17.08 9.64
N ILE A 243 -3.16 -16.33 10.49
CA ILE A 243 -2.55 -15.38 11.43
C ILE A 243 -2.89 -15.83 12.84
N VAL A 244 -1.88 -16.06 13.66
CA VAL A 244 -2.02 -16.43 15.07
C VAL A 244 -1.56 -15.25 15.92
N PHE A 245 -2.43 -14.77 16.81
CA PHE A 245 -2.15 -13.63 17.66
C PHE A 245 -1.74 -14.11 19.06
N LEU A 246 -0.55 -13.68 19.49
CA LEU A 246 0.04 -14.02 20.77
C LEU A 246 0.31 -12.72 21.54
N THR A 247 -0.18 -12.64 22.76
CA THR A 247 0.16 -11.55 23.68
C THR A 247 0.95 -12.11 24.84
N HIS A 248 1.83 -11.30 25.42
CA HIS A 248 2.56 -11.71 26.61
C HIS A 248 2.82 -10.55 27.56
N HIS A 249 2.87 -10.91 28.84
CA HIS A 249 3.40 -10.11 29.92
C HIS A 249 4.39 -11.03 30.66
N THR A 250 4.06 -11.47 31.87
CA THR A 250 4.75 -12.56 32.58
C THR A 250 4.51 -13.94 31.93
N GLU A 251 3.31 -14.14 31.38
CA GLU A 251 2.90 -15.36 30.69
C GLU A 251 2.38 -15.03 29.29
N ALA A 252 2.60 -15.93 28.34
CA ALA A 252 2.10 -15.79 26.99
C ALA A 252 0.77 -16.51 26.82
N LYS A 253 -0.13 -15.91 26.03
CA LYS A 253 -1.45 -16.44 25.71
C LYS A 253 -1.77 -16.23 24.24
N GLU A 254 -2.45 -17.20 23.64
CA GLU A 254 -3.09 -17.03 22.34
C GLU A 254 -4.38 -16.21 22.53
N THR A 255 -4.57 -15.21 21.67
CA THR A 255 -5.72 -14.30 21.73
C THR A 255 -6.41 -14.22 20.38
N ASN A 256 -7.66 -13.77 20.39
CA ASN A 256 -8.37 -13.47 19.16
C ASN A 256 -7.95 -12.10 18.62
N GLU A 257 -8.18 -11.85 17.32
CA GLU A 257 -7.87 -10.57 16.65
C GLU A 257 -8.46 -9.37 17.42
N LYS A 258 -9.73 -9.44 17.82
CA LYS A 258 -10.39 -8.37 18.59
C LYS A 258 -9.70 -8.13 19.93
N GLU A 259 -9.34 -9.19 20.65
CA GLU A 259 -8.68 -9.08 21.96
C GLU A 259 -7.27 -8.50 21.82
N PHE A 260 -6.53 -8.94 20.79
CA PHE A 260 -5.20 -8.45 20.48
C PHE A 260 -5.17 -6.92 20.29
N PHE A 261 -6.16 -6.35 19.60
CA PHE A 261 -6.21 -4.91 19.34
C PHE A 261 -6.87 -4.07 20.46
N THR A 262 -7.69 -4.66 21.32
CA THR A 262 -8.48 -3.91 22.33
C THR A 262 -7.99 -4.08 23.76
N LYS A 263 -7.37 -5.22 24.10
CA LYS A 263 -7.05 -5.56 25.49
C LYS A 263 -5.90 -4.70 26.00
N GLY A 264 -6.10 -4.10 27.17
CA GLY A 264 -5.03 -3.52 27.98
C GLY A 264 -4.63 -4.51 29.06
N GLU A 265 -3.37 -4.92 29.07
CA GLU A 265 -2.80 -5.65 30.21
C GLU A 265 -1.73 -4.78 30.89
N SER A 266 -1.48 -5.09 32.15
CA SER A 266 -0.45 -4.50 32.99
C SER A 266 0.24 -5.62 33.74
N GLY A 267 1.57 -5.57 33.81
CA GLY A 267 2.37 -6.64 34.39
C GLY A 267 3.85 -6.48 34.06
N GLY A 268 4.69 -7.35 34.62
CA GLY A 268 6.10 -7.44 34.23
C GLY A 268 6.26 -8.10 32.85
N THR A 269 7.46 -8.00 32.29
CA THR A 269 7.76 -8.50 30.94
C THR A 269 8.67 -9.72 31.00
N ARG A 270 8.21 -10.82 30.39
CA ARG A 270 9.00 -12.03 30.19
C ARG A 270 8.87 -12.54 28.76
N CYS A 271 9.74 -12.05 27.88
CA CYS A 271 9.68 -12.35 26.45
C CYS A 271 9.89 -13.84 26.13
N SER A 272 10.60 -14.62 26.95
CA SER A 272 10.81 -16.05 26.67
C SER A 272 9.50 -16.84 26.63
N SER A 273 8.47 -16.39 27.33
CA SER A 273 7.16 -17.04 27.38
C SER A 273 6.51 -17.10 25.99
N VAL A 274 6.58 -16.02 25.22
CA VAL A 274 5.92 -15.93 23.91
C VAL A 274 6.62 -16.79 22.87
N TYR A 275 7.95 -16.87 22.90
CA TYR A 275 8.69 -17.72 21.97
C TYR A 275 8.46 -19.20 22.23
N LYS A 276 8.34 -19.62 23.50
CA LYS A 276 7.97 -21.00 23.85
C LYS A 276 6.59 -21.36 23.29
N LEU A 277 5.62 -20.50 23.52
CA LEU A 277 4.25 -20.71 23.03
C LEU A 277 4.20 -20.73 21.49
N ALA A 278 4.96 -19.85 20.83
CA ALA A 278 5.07 -19.80 19.38
C ALA A 278 5.65 -21.11 18.80
N ILE A 279 6.71 -21.66 19.40
CA ILE A 279 7.28 -22.94 19.00
C ILE A 279 6.26 -24.07 19.21
N GLU A 280 5.60 -24.10 20.37
CA GLU A 280 4.60 -25.12 20.70
C GLU A 280 3.43 -25.14 19.71
N ILE A 281 2.84 -23.97 19.43
CA ILE A 281 1.73 -23.84 18.47
C ILE A 281 2.18 -24.25 17.07
N THR A 282 3.39 -23.86 16.66
CA THR A 282 3.94 -24.25 15.37
C THR A 282 4.09 -25.76 15.27
N MET A 283 4.69 -26.41 16.27
CA MET A 283 4.87 -27.86 16.26
C MET A 283 3.55 -28.65 16.31
N GLN A 284 2.53 -28.15 17.03
CA GLN A 284 1.25 -28.83 17.17
C GLN A 284 0.33 -28.64 15.95
N ARG A 285 0.29 -27.43 15.37
CA ARG A 285 -0.70 -27.07 14.33
C ARG A 285 -0.10 -26.86 12.94
N PHE A 286 1.17 -26.48 12.85
CA PHE A 286 1.79 -26.00 11.60
C PHE A 286 3.14 -26.66 11.33
N ASN A 287 3.12 -27.83 10.69
CA ASN A 287 4.36 -28.49 10.30
C ASN A 287 5.20 -27.60 9.36
N PRO A 288 6.46 -27.24 9.71
CA PRO A 288 7.33 -26.40 8.88
C PRO A 288 7.65 -26.97 7.49
N GLN A 289 7.42 -28.26 7.24
CA GLN A 289 7.52 -28.86 5.91
C GLN A 289 6.35 -28.50 4.99
N ASP A 290 5.17 -28.26 5.58
CA ASP A 290 3.93 -27.98 4.86
C ASP A 290 3.64 -26.46 4.80
N TYR A 291 4.03 -25.71 5.84
CA TYR A 291 3.77 -24.27 5.96
C TYR A 291 5.06 -23.45 5.89
N ASN A 292 4.96 -22.23 5.33
CA ASN A 292 5.96 -21.19 5.53
C ASN A 292 5.63 -20.44 6.82
N VAL A 293 6.54 -20.45 7.80
CA VAL A 293 6.28 -19.89 9.13
C VAL A 293 7.02 -18.57 9.28
N TYR A 294 6.30 -17.52 9.66
CA TYR A 294 6.83 -16.18 9.91
C TYR A 294 6.50 -15.77 11.33
N ALA A 295 7.47 -15.22 12.06
CA ALA A 295 7.28 -14.82 13.44
C ALA A 295 7.69 -13.36 13.63
N PHE A 296 6.75 -12.50 14.05
CA PHE A 296 7.00 -11.07 14.26
C PHE A 296 6.70 -10.70 15.70
N HIS A 297 7.69 -10.17 16.40
CA HIS A 297 7.58 -9.78 17.80
C HIS A 297 7.83 -8.28 17.99
N PHE A 298 6.92 -7.61 18.69
CA PHE A 298 7.06 -6.20 19.09
C PHE A 298 7.04 -6.04 20.60
N SER A 299 8.02 -5.29 21.11
CA SER A 299 8.17 -4.91 22.53
C SER A 299 8.91 -3.57 22.63
N ASP A 300 8.85 -2.93 23.79
CA ASP A 300 9.65 -1.75 24.13
C ASP A 300 11.11 -2.08 24.53
N GLY A 301 11.43 -3.38 24.62
CA GLY A 301 12.78 -3.87 24.90
C GLY A 301 13.10 -3.96 26.39
N ASP A 302 12.13 -3.74 27.28
CA ASP A 302 12.26 -4.04 28.71
C ASP A 302 11.97 -5.52 28.96
N ASN A 303 12.92 -6.22 29.57
CA ASN A 303 12.78 -7.63 29.89
C ASN A 303 13.60 -7.99 31.12
N LEU A 304 13.15 -9.03 31.82
CA LEU A 304 13.87 -9.52 32.99
C LEU A 304 15.28 -10.01 32.59
N THR A 305 16.31 -9.49 33.26
CA THR A 305 17.72 -9.80 32.92
C THR A 305 18.04 -11.30 32.96
N SER A 306 17.43 -12.05 33.88
CA SER A 306 17.55 -13.51 33.97
C SER A 306 16.92 -14.26 32.80
N ASP A 307 16.06 -13.62 32.03
CA ASP A 307 15.31 -14.21 30.90
C ASP A 307 16.00 -13.97 29.54
N ASN A 308 16.89 -12.98 29.45
CA ASN A 308 17.54 -12.58 28.20
C ASN A 308 18.31 -13.72 27.51
N ASP A 309 19.09 -14.51 28.27
CA ASP A 309 19.82 -15.65 27.71
C ASP A 309 18.88 -16.76 27.21
N LEU A 310 17.74 -16.93 27.86
CA LEU A 310 16.71 -17.88 27.44
C LEU A 310 16.02 -17.41 26.15
N CYS A 311 15.72 -16.11 26.04
CA CYS A 311 15.17 -15.51 24.81
C CYS A 311 16.08 -15.75 23.60
N VAL A 312 17.38 -15.53 23.75
CA VAL A 312 18.36 -15.77 22.67
C VAL A 312 18.36 -17.24 22.24
N LYS A 313 18.31 -18.18 23.20
CA LYS A 313 18.23 -19.62 22.89
C LYS A 313 16.95 -19.95 22.11
N LEU A 314 15.80 -19.46 22.57
CA LEU A 314 14.51 -19.73 21.94
C LEU A 314 14.38 -19.09 20.56
N ILE A 315 14.94 -17.90 20.33
CA ILE A 315 15.00 -17.30 18.99
C ILE A 315 15.82 -18.18 18.04
N ASN A 316 16.96 -18.72 18.49
CA ASN A 316 17.75 -19.64 17.67
C ASN A 316 16.99 -20.94 17.36
N GLU A 317 16.09 -21.39 18.24
CA GLU A 317 15.19 -22.51 17.96
C GLU A 317 14.09 -22.12 16.96
N LEU A 318 13.47 -20.94 17.14
CA LEU A 318 12.51 -20.39 16.18
C LEU A 318 13.11 -20.22 14.78
N LEU A 319 14.34 -19.74 14.67
CA LEU A 319 15.02 -19.55 13.38
C LEU A 319 15.26 -20.86 12.61
N LYS A 320 15.25 -22.02 13.29
CA LYS A 320 15.34 -23.33 12.64
C LYS A 320 14.03 -23.76 11.98
N ILE A 321 12.90 -23.29 12.51
CA ILE A 321 11.56 -23.66 12.04
C ILE A 321 10.91 -22.58 11.17
N CYS A 322 11.24 -21.30 11.41
CA CYS A 322 10.68 -20.16 10.71
C CYS A 322 11.49 -19.79 9.45
N ASN A 323 10.77 -19.39 8.40
CA ASN A 323 11.34 -18.78 7.20
C ASN A 323 11.94 -17.41 7.53
N GLN A 324 11.33 -16.68 8.47
CA GLN A 324 11.82 -15.41 8.97
C GLN A 324 11.36 -15.16 10.40
N VAL A 325 12.23 -14.55 11.20
CA VAL A 325 11.90 -14.02 12.52
C VAL A 325 12.22 -12.52 12.52
N GLY A 326 11.22 -11.71 12.86
CA GLY A 326 11.35 -10.27 12.96
C GLY A 326 11.16 -9.80 14.41
N TYR A 327 12.05 -8.92 14.87
CA TYR A 327 11.92 -8.24 16.15
C TYR A 327 11.87 -6.73 15.94
N GLY A 328 10.79 -6.11 16.41
CA GLY A 328 10.58 -4.67 16.43
C GLY A 328 10.72 -4.14 17.85
N GLU A 329 11.72 -3.29 18.08
CA GLU A 329 11.86 -2.57 19.35
C GLU A 329 11.29 -1.15 19.20
N ILE A 330 10.37 -0.79 20.09
CA ILE A 330 9.77 0.56 20.11
C ILE A 330 10.55 1.39 21.13
N GLU A 331 11.37 2.31 20.64
CA GLU A 331 12.18 3.19 21.50
C GLU A 331 11.31 4.34 22.00
N GLY A 332 10.94 4.29 23.29
CA GLY A 332 10.29 5.42 23.96
C GLY A 332 11.26 6.58 24.23
N PRO A 333 10.76 7.83 24.41
CA PRO A 333 11.59 9.04 24.54
C PRO A 333 12.53 9.08 25.76
N TYR A 334 12.40 8.15 26.71
CA TYR A 334 13.12 8.19 28.00
C TYR A 334 13.95 6.93 28.32
N TYR A 335 14.14 5.99 27.38
CA TYR A 335 14.87 4.75 27.66
C TYR A 335 16.38 4.88 27.43
N TYR A 336 17.15 4.79 28.52
CA TYR A 336 18.62 4.80 28.54
C TYR A 336 19.24 3.45 28.95
N THR A 337 18.45 2.38 29.11
CA THR A 337 18.91 1.07 29.59
C THR A 337 19.37 0.14 28.47
N THR A 338 20.12 -0.91 28.83
CA THR A 338 20.54 -1.95 27.88
C THR A 338 19.32 -2.75 27.45
N THR A 339 18.80 -2.48 26.25
CA THR A 339 17.58 -3.13 25.76
C THR A 339 17.83 -4.56 25.26
N LEU A 340 16.75 -5.33 25.16
CA LEU A 340 16.71 -6.68 24.60
C LEU A 340 17.42 -6.78 23.24
N ARG A 341 17.34 -5.73 22.42
CA ARG A 341 18.08 -5.60 21.15
C ARG A 341 19.57 -5.85 21.27
N SER A 342 20.22 -5.41 22.35
CA SER A 342 21.67 -5.62 22.55
C SER A 342 22.03 -7.11 22.67
N PHE A 343 21.12 -7.91 23.22
CA PHE A 343 21.27 -9.36 23.28
C PHE A 343 20.96 -10.01 21.93
N TYR A 344 19.97 -9.50 21.21
CA TYR A 344 19.59 -10.02 19.89
C TYR A 344 20.59 -9.70 18.78
N LYS A 345 21.35 -8.61 18.89
CA LYS A 345 22.48 -8.34 17.99
C LYS A 345 23.53 -9.45 17.98
N LYS A 346 23.60 -10.29 19.03
CA LYS A 346 24.51 -11.46 19.08
C LYS A 346 24.04 -12.61 18.19
N VAL A 347 22.78 -12.59 17.75
CA VAL A 347 22.20 -13.62 16.87
C VAL A 347 22.46 -13.21 15.43
N GLU A 348 23.49 -13.77 14.82
CA GLU A 348 23.80 -13.56 13.40
C GLU A 348 23.12 -14.65 12.57
N HIS A 349 21.98 -14.32 11.95
CA HIS A 349 21.28 -15.22 11.04
C HIS A 349 20.62 -14.43 9.89
N PRO A 350 20.71 -14.89 8.62
CA PRO A 350 20.17 -14.15 7.47
C PRO A 350 18.65 -13.96 7.53
N ASN A 351 17.94 -14.86 8.21
CA ASN A 351 16.49 -14.80 8.36
C ASN A 351 16.02 -14.07 9.62
N PHE A 352 16.95 -13.43 10.36
CA PHE A 352 16.61 -12.65 11.55
C PHE A 352 16.71 -11.15 11.25
N THR A 353 15.58 -10.45 11.36
CA THR A 353 15.50 -9.02 11.07
C THR A 353 15.18 -8.24 12.33
N ILE A 354 16.02 -7.26 12.68
CA ILE A 354 15.77 -6.34 13.79
C ILE A 354 15.41 -4.95 13.23
N VAL A 355 14.33 -4.37 13.75
CA VAL A 355 13.87 -3.02 13.42
C VAL A 355 13.68 -2.23 14.70
N THR A 356 13.95 -0.93 14.61
CA THR A 356 13.72 0.01 15.70
C THR A 356 12.73 1.06 15.21
N ILE A 357 11.70 1.33 16.00
CA ILE A 357 10.67 2.33 15.71
C ILE A 357 10.70 3.38 16.81
N LYS A 358 11.06 4.61 16.45
CA LYS A 358 11.04 5.77 17.35
C LYS A 358 9.74 6.55 17.22
N ASP A 359 9.32 6.71 15.97
CA ASP A 359 8.19 7.56 15.61
C ASP A 359 7.15 6.79 14.81
N LYS A 360 5.92 7.26 14.91
CA LYS A 360 4.75 6.74 14.19
C LYS A 360 4.96 6.68 12.65
N THR A 361 5.78 7.57 12.09
CA THR A 361 6.12 7.59 10.65
C THR A 361 7.06 6.45 10.24
N GLN A 362 7.74 5.81 11.19
CA GLN A 362 8.67 4.71 10.93
C GLN A 362 7.97 3.34 10.84
N VAL A 363 6.66 3.26 11.09
CA VAL A 363 5.86 2.03 10.93
C VAL A 363 5.91 1.51 9.49
N TYR A 364 5.80 2.40 8.50
CA TYR A 364 5.86 2.00 7.09
C TYR A 364 7.26 1.49 6.66
N PRO A 365 8.36 2.21 6.95
CA PRO A 365 9.71 1.67 6.78
C PRO A 365 9.93 0.32 7.47
N ALA A 366 9.34 0.11 8.66
CA ALA A 366 9.43 -1.16 9.36
C ALA A 366 8.71 -2.29 8.61
N LEU A 367 7.47 -2.05 8.15
CA LEU A 367 6.74 -3.00 7.29
C LEU A 367 7.55 -3.34 6.03
N LYS A 368 8.11 -2.33 5.36
CA LYS A 368 8.94 -2.54 4.18
C LYS A 368 10.18 -3.38 4.48
N LYS A 369 10.80 -3.21 5.64
CA LYS A 369 12.00 -3.99 6.02
C LYS A 369 11.67 -5.43 6.41
N PHE A 370 10.49 -5.69 6.96
CA PHE A 370 10.04 -7.05 7.24
C PHE A 370 9.52 -7.77 6.00
N PHE A 371 8.83 -7.08 5.11
CA PHE A 371 8.14 -7.63 3.94
C PHE A 371 8.76 -7.20 2.60
N SER A 372 10.04 -6.84 2.56
CA SER A 372 10.74 -6.63 1.29
C SER A 372 10.98 -7.96 0.61
N LEU A 373 10.58 -8.07 -0.65
CA LEU A 373 10.81 -9.24 -1.51
C LEU A 373 12.28 -9.46 -1.85
#